data_AF-A0A2T2QZE3-F1
#
_entry.id   AF-A0A2T2QZE3-F1
#
_cell.length_a   1.000
_cell.length_b   1.000
_cell.length_c   1.000
_cell.angle_alpha   90.00
_cell.angle_beta   90.00
_cell.angle_gamma   90.00
#
_symmetry.space_group_name_H-M   'P 1'
#
loop_
_entity.id
_entity.type
_entity.pdbx_description
1 polymer ?
#
loop_
_entity_poly.entity_id
_entity_poly.type
_entity_poly.pdbx_seq_one_letter_code
_entity_poly.pdbx_strand_id
1 'polypeptide(L)'
;MASRAKTAKLSRQRNKRNALLRGLSESLIFQESIVTTDAKARSLRPHIEKMVTKAKDDSRARRRLIRSRLNTDEASDKLFTDIAPRFR
;
A
#
# COMPACT_ATOMS: atom_id res chain seq x y z
N MET A 1 -3.23 22.68 7.91
CA MET A 1 -3.35 21.59 8.90
C MET A 1 -4.15 20.45 8.29
N ALA A 2 -3.51 19.32 7.95
CA ALA A 2 -4.22 18.18 7.35
C ALA A 2 -5.07 17.48 8.41
N SER A 3 -6.37 17.81 8.45
CA SER A 3 -7.34 17.05 9.23
C SER A 3 -7.32 15.61 8.74
N ARG A 4 -7.35 14.65 9.68
CA ARG A 4 -7.35 13.21 9.39
C ARG A 4 -8.62 12.89 8.60
N ALA A 5 -8.54 12.93 7.27
CA ALA A 5 -9.66 12.62 6.39
C ALA A 5 -10.21 11.24 6.80
N LYS A 6 -11.48 11.22 7.21
CA LYS A 6 -12.17 10.02 7.67
C LYS A 6 -12.01 8.97 6.58
N THR A 7 -11.34 7.85 6.89
CA THR A 7 -11.09 6.78 5.92
C THR A 7 -12.42 6.39 5.28
N ALA A 8 -12.55 6.57 3.97
CA ALA A 8 -13.80 6.30 3.28
C ALA A 8 -14.16 4.83 3.49
N LYS A 9 -15.42 4.56 3.90
CA LYS A 9 -15.87 3.18 4.14
C LYS A 9 -16.04 2.39 2.84
N LEU A 10 -15.93 3.03 1.68
CA LEU A 10 -16.05 2.45 0.32
C LEU A 10 -17.31 1.60 0.14
N SER A 11 -18.38 1.92 0.86
CA SER A 11 -19.63 1.15 0.96
C SER A 11 -19.41 -0.34 1.21
N ARG A 12 -18.37 -0.71 1.98
CA ARG A 12 -17.97 -2.09 2.24
C ARG A 12 -17.75 -2.34 3.73
N GLN A 13 -18.05 -3.57 4.16
CA GLN A 13 -17.67 -4.07 5.47
C GLN A 13 -16.13 -4.09 5.62
N ARG A 14 -15.64 -4.06 6.87
CA ARG A 14 -14.21 -3.92 7.19
C ARG A 14 -13.32 -4.93 6.47
N ASN A 15 -13.70 -6.22 6.50
CA ASN A 15 -12.90 -7.29 5.89
C ASN A 15 -12.81 -7.13 4.37
N LYS A 16 -13.95 -6.90 3.70
CA LYS A 16 -14.02 -6.65 2.25
C LYS A 16 -13.24 -5.39 1.85
N ARG A 17 -13.28 -4.34 2.67
CA ARG A 17 -12.50 -3.11 2.45
C ARG A 17 -11.00 -3.38 2.55
N ASN A 18 -10.56 -4.13 3.54
CA ASN A 18 -9.15 -4.50 3.69
C ASN A 18 -8.67 -5.33 2.50
N ALA A 19 -9.44 -6.33 2.07
CA ALA A 19 -9.11 -7.13 0.89
C ALA A 19 -8.98 -6.26 -0.38
N LEU A 20 -9.91 -5.33 -0.60
CA LEU A 20 -9.84 -4.39 -1.71
C LEU A 20 -8.57 -3.52 -1.66
N LEU A 21 -8.25 -2.96 -0.48
CA LEU A 21 -7.06 -2.12 -0.33
C LEU A 21 -5.76 -2.91 -0.52
N ARG A 22 -5.72 -4.19 -0.11
CA ARG A 22 -4.58 -5.08 -0.36
C ARG A 22 -4.37 -5.30 -1.86
N GLY A 23 -5.42 -5.69 -2.59
CA GLY A 23 -5.33 -5.91 -4.04
C GLY A 23 -4.99 -4.64 -4.82
N LEU A 24 -5.54 -3.48 -4.44
CA LEU A 24 -5.17 -2.20 -5.05
C LEU A 24 -3.72 -1.80 -4.75
N SER A 25 -3.23 -2.09 -3.55
CA SER A 25 -1.84 -1.79 -3.18
C SER A 25 -0.86 -2.61 -4.01
N GLU A 26 -1.15 -3.90 -4.15
CA GLU A 26 -0.39 -4.83 -4.96
C GLU A 26 -0.39 -4.44 -6.44
N SER A 27 -1.57 -4.14 -6.99
CA SER A 27 -1.69 -3.66 -8.37
C SER A 27 -0.87 -2.40 -8.62
N LEU A 28 -0.89 -1.45 -7.68
CA LEU A 28 -0.10 -0.21 -7.77
C LEU A 28 1.40 -0.49 -7.69
N ILE A 29 1.84 -1.43 -6.86
CA ILE A 29 3.26 -1.79 -6.76
C ILE A 29 3.74 -2.45 -8.06
N PHE A 30 2.95 -3.38 -8.62
CA PHE A 30 3.32 -4.06 -9.86
C PHE A 30 3.32 -3.12 -11.06
N GLN A 31 2.28 -2.32 -11.24
CA GLN A 31 2.10 -1.48 -12.42
C GLN A 31 2.70 -0.08 -12.29
N GLU A 32 3.11 0.33 -11.09
CA GLU A 32 3.64 1.66 -10.73
C GLU A 32 2.65 2.83 -10.94
N SER A 33 1.57 2.61 -11.68
CA SER A 33 0.44 3.51 -11.88
C SER A 33 -0.82 2.69 -12.13
N ILE A 34 -1.94 3.11 -11.55
CA ILE A 34 -3.25 2.51 -11.78
C ILE A 34 -4.33 3.59 -11.89
N VAL A 35 -5.33 3.36 -12.74
CA VAL A 35 -6.52 4.20 -12.80
C VAL A 35 -7.56 3.66 -11.82
N THR A 36 -8.07 4.52 -10.93
CA THR A 36 -9.10 4.15 -9.96
C THR A 36 -9.97 5.35 -9.60
N THR A 37 -11.00 5.14 -8.78
CA THR A 37 -11.88 6.23 -8.36
C THR A 37 -11.23 7.09 -7.28
N ASP A 38 -11.54 8.39 -7.22
CA ASP A 38 -10.97 9.33 -6.24
C ASP A 38 -11.09 8.82 -4.79
N ALA A 39 -12.27 8.31 -4.41
CA ALA A 39 -12.48 7.75 -3.06
C ALA A 39 -11.56 6.55 -2.76
N LYS A 40 -11.29 5.68 -3.73
CA LYS A 40 -10.37 4.54 -3.59
C LYS A 40 -8.93 5.05 -3.50
N ALA A 41 -8.54 5.98 -4.36
CA ALA A 41 -7.20 6.58 -4.38
C ALA A 41 -6.85 7.26 -3.05
N ARG A 42 -7.74 8.12 -2.53
CA ARG A 42 -7.58 8.78 -1.22
C ARG A 42 -7.44 7.78 -0.07
N SER A 43 -8.16 6.66 -0.14
CA SER A 43 -8.09 5.60 0.87
C SER A 43 -6.82 4.75 0.75
N LEU A 44 -6.32 4.53 -0.46
CA LEU A 44 -5.13 3.74 -0.77
C LEU A 44 -3.85 4.49 -0.40
N ARG A 45 -3.78 5.79 -0.66
CA ARG A 45 -2.62 6.66 -0.44
C ARG A 45 -1.92 6.44 0.92
N PRO A 46 -2.60 6.56 2.09
CA PRO A 46 -1.94 6.39 3.39
C PRO A 46 -1.45 4.95 3.65
N HIS A 47 -1.99 3.95 2.95
CA HIS A 47 -1.49 2.58 3.05
C HIS A 47 -0.15 2.43 2.33
N ILE A 48 -0.07 2.93 1.09
CA ILE A 48 1.13 2.84 0.26
C ILE A 48 2.26 3.71 0.81
N GLU A 49 1.99 4.97 1.20
CA GLU A 49 3.00 5.86 1.77
C GLU A 49 3.68 5.24 3.01
N LYS A 50 2.90 4.59 3.88
CA LYS A 50 3.44 3.89 5.05
C LYS A 50 4.26 2.66 4.68
N MET A 51 3.91 1.96 3.60
CA MET A 51 4.69 0.81 3.13
C MET A 51 6.00 1.28 2.51
N VAL A 52 5.97 2.29 1.63
CA VAL A 52 7.18 2.90 1.04
C VAL A 52 8.11 3.44 2.13
N THR A 53 7.58 4.20 3.09
CA THR A 53 8.38 4.76 4.21
C THR A 53 9.07 3.65 5.01
N LYS A 54 8.38 2.53 5.26
CA LYS A 54 8.98 1.38 5.94
C LYS A 54 9.98 0.66 5.05
N ALA A 55 9.74 0.56 3.74
CA ALA A 55 10.63 -0.12 2.82
C ALA A 55 11.96 0.63 2.57
N LYS A 56 12.05 1.92 2.91
CA LYS A 56 13.30 2.71 2.80
C LYS A 56 14.48 2.15 3.62
N ASP A 57 14.20 1.52 4.76
CA ASP A 57 15.20 0.79 5.54
C ASP A 57 14.85 -0.69 5.51
N ASP A 58 15.77 -1.47 4.93
CA ASP A 58 15.56 -2.89 4.67
C ASP A 58 15.99 -3.72 5.88
N SER A 59 15.01 -4.09 6.71
CA SER A 59 15.21 -5.02 7.82
C SER A 59 14.27 -6.20 7.73
N ARG A 60 14.69 -7.36 8.26
CA ARG A 60 13.86 -8.58 8.29
C ARG A 60 12.50 -8.36 8.94
N ALA A 61 12.43 -7.54 9.99
CA ALA A 61 11.18 -7.19 10.66
C ALA A 61 10.24 -6.40 9.73
N ARG A 62 10.78 -5.45 8.96
CA ARG A 62 10.01 -4.65 8.01
C ARG A 62 9.53 -5.47 6.82
N ARG A 63 10.39 -6.35 6.27
CA ARG A 63 10.00 -7.31 5.23
C ARG A 63 8.83 -8.20 5.67
N ARG A 64 8.92 -8.82 6.85
CA ARG A 64 7.81 -9.62 7.43
C ARG A 64 6.52 -8.82 7.58
N LEU A 65 6.64 -7.58 8.07
CA LEU A 65 5.48 -6.72 8.26
C LEU A 65 4.81 -6.33 6.93
N ILE A 66 5.58 -6.00 5.89
CA ILE A 66 5.03 -5.65 4.58
C ILE A 66 4.43 -6.90 3.90
N ARG A 67 5.08 -8.05 3.99
CA ARG A 67 4.57 -9.33 3.48
C ARG A 67 3.19 -9.67 4.06
N SER A 68 2.99 -9.48 5.37
CA SER A 68 1.66 -9.67 6.00
C SER A 68 0.56 -8.71 5.52
N ARG A 69 0.92 -7.65 4.79
CA ARG A 69 0.01 -6.60 4.30
C ARG A 69 -0.30 -6.72 2.82
N LEU A 70 0.46 -7.49 2.06
CA LEU A 70 0.24 -7.76 0.64
C LEU A 70 -0.27 -9.20 0.48
N ASN A 71 -0.71 -9.56 -0.73
CA ASN A 71 -1.18 -10.92 -1.02
C ASN A 71 -0.04 -11.81 -1.54
N THR A 72 0.95 -11.22 -2.21
CA THR A 72 2.08 -11.92 -2.83
C THR A 72 3.42 -11.39 -2.31
N ASP A 73 4.44 -12.24 -2.41
CA ASP A 73 5.78 -11.92 -1.93
C ASP A 73 6.54 -11.09 -2.96
N GLU A 74 6.26 -11.33 -4.23
CA GLU A 74 6.81 -10.64 -5.40
C GLU A 74 6.53 -9.14 -5.34
N ALA A 75 5.31 -8.76 -4.95
CA ALA A 75 4.98 -7.35 -4.72
C ALA A 75 5.81 -6.76 -3.58
N SER A 76 6.03 -7.52 -2.50
CA SER A 76 6.85 -7.06 -1.39
C SER A 76 8.31 -6.89 -1.80
N ASP A 77 8.87 -7.82 -2.57
CA ASP A 77 10.25 -7.76 -3.03
C ASP A 77 10.45 -6.59 -3.99
N LYS A 78 9.58 -6.41 -4.99
CA LYS A 78 9.61 -5.25 -5.88
C LYS A 78 9.58 -3.92 -5.13
N LEU A 79 8.80 -3.84 -4.05
CA LEU A 79 8.74 -2.64 -3.22
C LEU A 79 10.09 -2.30 -2.60
N PHE A 80 10.83 -3.31 -2.10
CA PHE A 80 12.15 -3.11 -1.48
C PHE A 80 13.28 -2.92 -2.50
N THR A 81 13.26 -3.63 -3.62
CA THR A 81 14.36 -3.62 -4.61
C THR A 81 14.27 -2.46 -5.58
N ASP A 82 13.06 -2.14 -6.06
CA ASP A 82 12.90 -1.26 -7.22
C ASP A 82 12.31 0.09 -6.81
N ILE A 83 11.29 0.08 -5.95
CA ILE A 83 10.50 1.28 -5.63
C ILE A 83 11.15 2.07 -4.50
N ALA A 84 11.38 1.45 -3.34
CA ALA A 84 11.86 2.16 -2.15
C ALA A 84 13.20 2.91 -2.35
N PRO A 85 14.20 2.37 -3.10
CA PRO A 85 15.45 3.08 -3.33
C PRO A 85 15.30 4.40 -4.11
N ARG A 86 14.24 4.54 -4.92
CA ARG A 86 13.95 5.78 -5.69
C ARG A 86 13.49 6.94 -4.81
N PHE A 87 13.05 6.66 -3.58
CA PHE A 87 12.49 7.66 -2.66
C PHE A 87 13.44 7.98 -1.49
N ARG A 88 14.76 7.83 -1.68
CA ARG A 88 15.75 8.19 -0.65
C ARG A 88 15.72 9.69 -0.37
#